data_AF-A0A2N2IMW2-F1
#
_entry.id   AF-A0A2N2IMW2-F1
#
_cell.length_a   1.000
_cell.length_b   1.000
_cell.length_c   1.000
_cell.angle_alpha   90.00
_cell.angle_beta   90.00
_cell.angle_gamma   90.00
#
_symmetry.space_group_name_H-M   'P 1'
#
loop_
_entity.id
_entity.type
_entity.pdbx_description
1 polymer ?
#
loop_
_entity_poly.entity_id
_entity_poly.type
_entity_poly.pdbx_seq_one_letter_code
_entity_poly.pdbx_strand_id
1 'polypeptide(L)'
;MIERRPNLGARTPFHACACGLPGAHASSTQPTLTFSTIRGTILPMLEHGRRMLLWIAGVALMTSALAACASTSVRLDRGPREYVAADYLPVLKKWTRTGQLLTLSEFDDLLTVTATFESYDFRWAYVVRYAQDYRLTVDQRRRLLDSTLAEAEDHHQFYVALYGTNWRWTDLNKPESGWLVRLIDDVGSETAPEEIVAIRKPGAIERTYFPYTSPWRRVYRIRFPVTTSEGQPTISKGARWFGLRFAGAQGNQELHWDIEQDE
;
A
#
# COMPACT_ATOMS: atom_id res chain seq x y z
N MET A 1 17.94 -24.42 1.39
CA MET A 1 17.64 -25.86 1.25
C MET A 1 16.17 -25.97 0.85
N ILE A 2 15.89 -26.10 -0.45
CA ILE A 2 14.51 -26.22 -0.96
C ILE A 2 14.49 -27.34 -2.00
N GLU A 3 13.73 -28.37 -1.66
CA GLU A 3 13.61 -29.63 -2.36
C GLU A 3 12.60 -29.54 -3.50
N ARG A 4 12.89 -30.22 -4.61
CA ARG A 4 12.11 -30.22 -5.86
C ARG A 4 10.75 -30.92 -5.65
N ARG A 5 9.66 -30.34 -6.17
CA ARG A 5 8.38 -31.05 -6.39
C ARG A 5 8.36 -31.74 -7.76
N PRO A 6 7.76 -32.93 -7.88
CA PRO A 6 7.42 -33.52 -9.17
C PRO A 6 6.00 -33.16 -9.62
N ASN A 7 5.83 -33.38 -10.92
CA ASN A 7 4.77 -33.02 -11.85
C ASN A 7 3.54 -33.94 -11.70
N LEU A 8 2.32 -33.41 -11.79
CA LEU A 8 1.11 -34.20 -12.08
C LEU A 8 0.07 -33.33 -12.79
N GLY A 9 -0.32 -33.78 -13.98
CA GLY A 9 -1.22 -33.08 -14.88
C GLY A 9 -2.69 -33.50 -14.81
N ALA A 10 -3.43 -32.83 -15.69
CA ALA A 10 -4.71 -33.17 -16.30
C ALA A 10 -5.98 -33.21 -15.41
N ARG A 11 -6.96 -32.34 -15.73
CA ARG A 11 -8.18 -32.72 -16.50
C ARG A 11 -9.14 -31.52 -16.66
N THR A 12 -9.95 -31.63 -17.72
CA THR A 12 -10.87 -30.68 -18.37
C THR A 12 -12.29 -30.71 -17.75
N PRO A 13 -13.38 -30.25 -18.41
CA PRO A 13 -14.08 -29.00 -18.13
C PRO A 13 -15.50 -29.20 -17.52
N PHE A 14 -16.03 -28.17 -16.87
CA PHE A 14 -17.40 -28.15 -16.34
C PHE A 14 -18.41 -27.62 -17.35
N HIS A 15 -19.48 -28.40 -17.56
CA HIS A 15 -20.75 -28.02 -18.18
C HIS A 15 -21.51 -27.02 -17.30
N ALA A 16 -22.14 -26.01 -17.89
CA ALA A 16 -23.16 -25.19 -17.24
C ALA A 16 -24.47 -25.25 -18.04
N CYS A 17 -25.56 -25.52 -17.33
CA CYS A 17 -26.94 -25.66 -17.79
C CYS A 17 -27.80 -24.77 -16.89
N ALA A 18 -28.66 -23.91 -17.47
CA ALA A 18 -29.79 -23.24 -16.82
C ALA A 18 -30.66 -22.65 -17.95
N CYS A 19 -31.89 -23.14 -18.21
CA CYS A 19 -33.17 -22.77 -17.57
C CYS A 19 -33.31 -21.24 -17.45
N GLY A 20 -34.22 -20.51 -18.12
CA GLY A 20 -35.55 -20.81 -18.61
C GLY A 20 -36.61 -20.07 -17.76
N LEU A 21 -37.56 -19.40 -18.43
CA LEU A 21 -38.89 -18.90 -17.94
C LEU A 21 -39.02 -17.41 -17.50
N PRO A 22 -40.23 -16.80 -17.59
CA PRO A 22 -40.50 -15.78 -18.62
C PRO A 22 -41.26 -14.52 -18.12
N GLY A 23 -41.51 -13.59 -19.05
CA GLY A 23 -42.83 -12.95 -19.22
C GLY A 23 -43.15 -11.69 -18.40
N ALA A 24 -43.41 -10.58 -19.09
CA ALA A 24 -44.50 -9.66 -18.76
C ALA A 24 -44.71 -8.64 -19.90
N HIS A 25 -45.88 -8.71 -20.51
CA HIS A 25 -46.46 -7.68 -21.38
C HIS A 25 -46.86 -6.45 -20.54
N ALA A 26 -46.61 -5.25 -21.05
CA ALA A 26 -47.36 -4.06 -20.67
C ALA A 26 -47.41 -3.07 -21.85
N SER A 27 -48.58 -3.01 -22.49
CA SER A 27 -48.97 -1.97 -23.44
C SER A 27 -49.46 -0.74 -22.66
N SER A 28 -49.00 0.47 -23.00
CA SER A 28 -49.68 1.70 -22.62
C SER A 28 -49.68 2.72 -23.74
N THR A 29 -50.87 2.82 -24.31
CA THR A 29 -51.50 3.86 -25.12
C THR A 29 -51.15 5.28 -24.65
N GLN A 30 -50.62 6.13 -25.53
CA GLN A 30 -50.78 7.59 -25.44
C GLN A 30 -52.21 7.95 -25.91
N PRO A 31 -52.86 9.01 -25.41
CA PRO A 31 -52.79 10.25 -26.20
C PRO A 31 -53.06 11.57 -25.44
N THR A 32 -52.84 12.64 -26.21
CA THR A 32 -53.51 13.96 -26.22
C THR A 32 -53.18 14.98 -25.13
N LEU A 33 -52.34 15.94 -25.55
CA LEU A 33 -52.24 17.29 -25.03
C LEU A 33 -53.55 18.06 -25.30
N THR A 34 -54.08 18.76 -24.29
CA THR A 34 -54.93 19.94 -24.49
C THR A 34 -54.47 21.06 -23.57
N PHE A 35 -54.25 22.22 -24.21
CA PHE A 35 -53.94 23.50 -23.60
C PHE A 35 -55.14 24.02 -22.80
N SER A 36 -54.90 24.54 -21.60
CA SER A 36 -55.74 25.61 -21.05
C SER A 36 -54.87 26.58 -20.27
N THR A 37 -54.88 27.81 -20.76
CA THR A 37 -54.22 28.99 -20.21
C THR A 37 -55.02 29.49 -19.00
N ILE A 38 -54.39 29.52 -17.83
CA ILE A 38 -54.84 30.35 -16.71
C ILE A 38 -53.69 31.29 -16.32
N ARG A 39 -53.84 32.54 -16.76
CA ARG A 39 -53.10 33.70 -16.26
C ARG A 39 -53.62 33.98 -14.84
N GLY A 40 -52.76 33.82 -13.84
CA GLY A 40 -53.06 34.16 -12.44
C GLY A 40 -51.79 34.57 -11.72
N THR A 41 -51.61 35.88 -11.58
CA THR A 41 -50.48 36.56 -10.95
C THR A 41 -50.52 36.34 -9.43
N ILE A 42 -49.60 35.55 -8.86
CA ILE A 42 -49.37 35.51 -7.40
C ILE A 42 -47.87 35.35 -7.08
N LEU A 43 -47.34 36.44 -6.52
CA LEU A 43 -46.19 36.62 -5.63
C LEU A 43 -44.76 36.13 -6.02
N PRO A 44 -43.77 37.04 -6.02
CA PRO A 44 -42.35 36.72 -6.13
C PRO A 44 -41.83 36.29 -4.75
N MET A 45 -41.85 34.99 -4.46
CA MET A 45 -41.31 34.49 -3.18
C MET A 45 -40.53 33.18 -3.31
N LEU A 46 -40.00 32.89 -4.51
CA LEU A 46 -39.33 31.61 -4.81
C LEU A 46 -37.93 31.74 -5.47
N GLU A 47 -37.31 32.92 -5.43
CA GLU A 47 -35.92 33.09 -5.95
C GLU A 47 -34.85 33.02 -4.86
N HIS A 48 -35.19 33.35 -3.61
CA HIS A 48 -34.25 33.26 -2.49
C HIS A 48 -33.94 31.82 -2.09
N GLY A 49 -34.92 30.91 -2.20
CA GLY A 49 -34.73 29.48 -1.87
C GLY A 49 -33.79 28.75 -2.83
N ARG A 50 -33.84 29.06 -4.14
CA ARG A 50 -32.94 28.47 -5.15
C ARG A 50 -31.50 28.95 -5.02
N ARG A 51 -31.31 30.23 -4.70
CA ARG A 51 -29.97 30.79 -4.42
C ARG A 51 -29.40 30.20 -3.13
N MET A 52 -30.21 30.06 -2.08
CA MET A 52 -29.78 29.48 -0.81
C MET A 52 -29.46 27.98 -0.93
N LEU A 53 -30.25 27.19 -1.68
CA LEU A 53 -29.93 25.78 -1.94
C LEU A 53 -28.66 25.59 -2.79
N LEU A 54 -28.43 26.45 -3.79
CA LEU A 54 -27.21 26.41 -4.61
C LEU A 54 -25.96 26.80 -3.82
N TRP A 55 -26.09 27.75 -2.88
CA TRP A 55 -25.00 28.10 -1.96
C TRP A 55 -24.70 26.99 -0.95
N ILE A 56 -25.72 26.33 -0.38
CA ILE A 56 -25.53 25.20 0.53
C ILE A 56 -24.92 23.99 -0.20
N ALA A 57 -25.38 23.69 -1.42
CA ALA A 57 -24.79 22.63 -2.24
C ALA A 57 -23.34 22.94 -2.65
N GLY A 58 -23.03 24.21 -2.97
CA GLY A 58 -21.68 24.66 -3.29
C GLY A 58 -20.71 24.57 -2.10
N VAL A 59 -21.15 24.97 -0.90
CA VAL A 59 -20.36 24.86 0.34
C VAL A 59 -20.16 23.40 0.74
N ALA A 60 -21.20 22.55 0.64
CA ALA A 60 -21.09 21.12 0.94
C ALA A 60 -20.13 20.38 -0.02
N LEU A 61 -20.10 20.75 -1.30
CA LEU A 61 -19.16 20.21 -2.28
C LEU A 61 -17.72 20.67 -1.99
N MET A 62 -17.54 21.90 -1.50
CA MET A 62 -16.23 22.47 -1.17
C MET A 62 -15.65 21.92 0.14
N THR A 63 -16.48 21.62 1.15
CA THR A 63 -16.04 20.95 2.38
C THR A 63 -15.68 19.48 2.16
N SER A 64 -16.31 18.81 1.19
CA SER A 64 -16.00 17.41 0.86
C SER A 64 -14.64 17.23 0.16
N ALA A 65 -14.13 18.28 -0.49
CA ALA A 65 -12.84 18.24 -1.20
C ALA A 65 -11.62 18.34 -0.28
N LEU A 66 -11.77 18.82 0.97
CA LEU A 66 -10.66 19.04 1.90
C LEU A 66 -10.29 17.80 2.73
N ALA A 67 -11.17 16.78 2.81
CA ALA A 67 -10.91 15.56 3.60
C ALA A 67 -10.08 14.49 2.85
N ALA A 68 -9.75 14.70 1.57
CA ALA A 68 -9.10 13.68 0.73
C ALA A 68 -7.57 13.64 0.83
N CYS A 69 -6.94 14.58 1.55
CA CYS A 69 -5.48 14.65 1.73
C CYS A 69 -5.04 14.40 3.18
N ALA A 70 -5.71 13.51 3.91
CA ALA A 70 -5.16 13.03 5.17
C ALA A 70 -4.00 12.05 4.89
N SER A 71 -2.81 12.32 5.44
CA SER A 71 -1.70 11.37 5.39
C SER A 71 -2.09 10.09 6.11
N THR A 72 -1.77 8.93 5.52
CA THR A 72 -2.14 7.64 6.10
C THR A 72 -1.21 7.34 7.27
N SER A 73 -1.69 7.55 8.48
CA SER A 73 -0.99 7.15 9.70
C SER A 73 -0.98 5.62 9.86
N VAL A 74 0.03 5.13 10.56
CA VAL A 74 0.25 3.71 10.84
C VAL A 74 0.40 3.49 12.33
N ARG A 75 0.06 2.29 12.81
CA ARG A 75 0.27 1.93 14.21
C ARG A 75 1.30 0.82 14.30
N LEU A 76 2.22 0.95 15.26
CA LEU A 76 3.28 -0.03 15.52
C LEU A 76 2.88 -1.05 16.59
N ASP A 77 1.71 -0.90 17.20
CA ASP A 77 1.22 -1.79 18.26
C ASP A 77 0.86 -3.18 17.73
N ARG A 78 1.05 -4.17 18.59
CA ARG A 78 0.70 -5.57 18.35
C ARG A 78 -0.70 -5.81 18.90
N GLY A 79 -1.72 -5.37 18.16
CA GLY A 79 -3.12 -5.46 18.57
C GLY A 79 -3.82 -6.76 18.13
N PRO A 80 -4.92 -7.16 18.79
CA PRO A 80 -5.75 -8.29 18.37
C PRO A 80 -6.55 -7.89 17.12
N ARG A 81 -5.92 -8.00 15.95
CA ARG A 81 -6.56 -7.74 14.65
C ARG A 81 -6.62 -9.06 13.89
N GLU A 82 -7.79 -9.37 13.35
CA GLU A 82 -7.96 -10.48 12.44
C GLU A 82 -8.04 -9.96 11.00
N TYR A 83 -7.34 -10.62 10.10
CA TYR A 83 -7.32 -10.28 8.67
C TYR A 83 -7.93 -11.40 7.83
N VAL A 84 -8.57 -11.01 6.74
CA VAL A 84 -8.95 -11.89 5.63
C VAL A 84 -8.08 -11.62 4.41
N ALA A 85 -8.05 -12.55 3.45
CA ALA A 85 -7.18 -12.43 2.27
C ALA A 85 -7.47 -11.20 1.39
N ALA A 86 -8.68 -10.64 1.46
CA ALA A 86 -9.06 -9.43 0.74
C ALA A 86 -8.36 -8.17 1.32
N ASP A 87 -7.97 -8.20 2.59
CA ASP A 87 -7.37 -7.04 3.28
C ASP A 87 -5.92 -6.80 2.88
N TYR A 88 -5.28 -7.76 2.21
CA TYR A 88 -3.88 -7.70 1.86
C TYR A 88 -3.51 -6.44 1.06
N LEU A 89 -4.25 -6.12 -0.01
CA LEU A 89 -3.91 -4.96 -0.84
C LEU A 89 -4.09 -3.62 -0.12
N PRO A 90 -5.19 -3.39 0.64
CA PRO A 90 -5.30 -2.24 1.53
C PRO A 90 -4.15 -2.11 2.53
N VAL A 91 -3.78 -3.21 3.20
CA VAL A 91 -2.69 -3.22 4.19
C VAL A 91 -1.34 -2.97 3.54
N LEU A 92 -1.05 -3.61 2.40
CA LEU A 92 0.15 -3.34 1.60
C LEU A 92 0.23 -1.85 1.25
N LYS A 93 -0.85 -1.26 0.72
CA LYS A 93 -0.89 0.16 0.37
C LYS A 93 -0.63 1.04 1.58
N LYS A 94 -1.24 0.74 2.74
CA LYS A 94 -1.04 1.47 4.00
C LYS A 94 0.43 1.52 4.41
N TRP A 95 1.15 0.41 4.24
CA TRP A 95 2.56 0.28 4.65
C TRP A 95 3.59 0.54 3.54
N THR A 96 3.15 0.90 2.32
CA THR A 96 4.04 1.23 1.20
C THR A 96 4.25 2.73 1.07
N ARG A 97 5.48 3.16 0.80
CA ARG A 97 5.85 4.54 0.45
C ARG A 97 6.70 4.57 -0.82
N THR A 98 6.55 5.64 -1.60
CA THR A 98 7.33 5.88 -2.82
C THR A 98 7.93 7.27 -2.78
N GLY A 99 9.18 7.38 -3.22
CA GLY A 99 9.93 8.62 -3.34
C GLY A 99 10.73 8.64 -4.63
N GLN A 100 10.97 9.83 -5.16
CA GLN A 100 11.67 10.06 -6.42
C GLN A 100 12.62 11.24 -6.28
N LEU A 101 13.86 11.07 -6.74
CA LEU A 101 14.86 12.12 -6.79
C LEU A 101 15.27 12.35 -8.25
N LEU A 102 14.91 13.52 -8.75
CA LEU A 102 15.13 13.94 -10.13
C LEU A 102 16.14 15.08 -10.18
N THR A 103 17.04 15.09 -11.17
CA THR A 103 17.84 16.28 -11.49
C THR A 103 17.12 17.12 -12.53
N LEU A 104 16.70 18.34 -12.16
CA LEU A 104 16.00 19.22 -13.10
C LEU A 104 16.88 19.71 -14.26
N SER A 105 18.20 19.73 -14.09
CA SER A 105 19.15 20.16 -15.11
C SER A 105 19.33 19.14 -16.24
N GLU A 106 19.26 17.85 -15.91
CA GLU A 106 19.54 16.75 -16.85
C GLU A 106 18.30 15.91 -17.15
N PHE A 107 17.18 16.19 -16.47
CA PHE A 107 15.96 15.38 -16.50
C PHE A 107 16.22 13.90 -16.22
N ASP A 108 17.20 13.61 -15.36
CA ASP A 108 17.60 12.24 -15.04
C ASP A 108 16.93 11.75 -13.74
N ASP A 109 16.47 10.50 -13.75
CA ASP A 109 15.93 9.83 -12.56
C ASP A 109 17.06 9.15 -11.81
N LEU A 110 17.62 9.88 -10.85
CA LEU A 110 18.72 9.39 -10.03
C LEU A 110 18.28 8.21 -9.15
N LEU A 111 17.06 8.32 -8.62
CA LEU A 111 16.52 7.36 -7.67
C LEU A 111 14.99 7.44 -7.62
N THR A 112 14.34 6.40 -8.12
CA THR A 112 12.94 6.09 -7.78
C THR A 112 12.92 4.89 -6.85
N VAL A 113 12.42 5.07 -5.63
CA VAL A 113 12.36 4.01 -4.61
C VAL A 113 10.93 3.80 -4.13
N THR A 114 10.51 2.55 -4.04
CA THR A 114 9.27 2.13 -3.39
C THR A 114 9.62 1.12 -2.31
N ALA A 115 9.17 1.36 -1.08
CA ALA A 115 9.44 0.48 0.06
C ALA A 115 8.15 0.15 0.81
N THR A 116 8.02 -1.11 1.24
CA THR A 116 7.02 -1.55 2.21
C THR A 116 7.72 -1.86 3.52
N PHE A 117 7.25 -1.27 4.62
CA PHE A 117 7.63 -1.73 5.95
C PHE A 117 6.83 -2.99 6.29
N GLU A 118 7.51 -4.10 6.55
CA GLU A 118 6.89 -5.38 6.86
C GLU A 118 6.50 -5.45 8.35
N SER A 119 5.56 -4.58 8.73
CA SER A 119 5.00 -4.49 10.08
C SER A 119 4.28 -5.77 10.51
N TYR A 120 3.90 -5.82 11.79
CA TYR A 120 3.09 -6.91 12.35
C TYR A 120 1.79 -7.12 11.57
N ASP A 121 1.04 -6.03 11.34
CA ASP A 121 -0.20 -6.02 10.54
C ASP A 121 0.04 -6.52 9.10
N PHE A 122 1.11 -6.03 8.46
CA PHE A 122 1.45 -6.43 7.10
C PHE A 122 1.74 -7.92 7.00
N ARG A 123 2.57 -8.46 7.92
CA ARG A 123 2.96 -9.87 7.94
C ARG A 123 1.76 -10.78 8.17
N TRP A 124 0.86 -10.41 9.08
CA TRP A 124 -0.38 -11.15 9.28
C TRP A 124 -1.22 -11.20 8.00
N ALA A 125 -1.53 -10.03 7.42
CA ALA A 125 -2.34 -9.95 6.20
C ALA A 125 -1.69 -10.71 5.03
N TYR A 126 -0.36 -10.64 4.90
CA TYR A 126 0.43 -11.40 3.93
C TYR A 126 0.27 -12.91 4.13
N VAL A 127 0.45 -13.43 5.36
CA VAL A 127 0.33 -14.86 5.64
C VAL A 127 -1.08 -15.38 5.38
N VAL A 128 -2.12 -14.61 5.73
CA VAL A 128 -3.51 -15.00 5.45
C VAL A 128 -3.75 -15.10 3.95
N ARG A 129 -3.30 -14.11 3.18
CA ARG A 129 -3.40 -14.12 1.72
C ARG A 129 -2.63 -15.29 1.12
N TYR A 130 -1.37 -15.48 1.54
CA TYR A 130 -0.51 -16.55 1.08
C TYR A 130 -1.11 -17.93 1.38
N ALA A 131 -1.61 -18.14 2.60
CA ALA A 131 -2.25 -19.38 2.99
C ALA A 131 -3.48 -19.71 2.13
N GLN A 132 -4.27 -18.70 1.77
CA GLN A 132 -5.42 -18.86 0.87
C GLN A 132 -4.97 -19.23 -0.55
N ASP A 133 -4.02 -18.49 -1.13
CA ASP A 133 -3.56 -18.72 -2.51
C ASP A 133 -2.92 -20.11 -2.67
N TYR A 134 -2.14 -20.55 -1.67
CA TYR A 134 -1.46 -21.84 -1.66
C TYR A 134 -2.28 -22.97 -1.03
N ARG A 135 -3.49 -22.69 -0.54
CA ARG A 135 -4.38 -23.64 0.14
C ARG A 135 -3.69 -24.39 1.29
N LEU A 136 -2.97 -23.66 2.13
CA LEU A 136 -2.29 -24.23 3.30
C LEU A 136 -3.30 -24.80 4.31
N THR A 137 -2.89 -25.82 5.06
CA THR A 137 -3.68 -26.32 6.18
C THR A 137 -3.69 -25.32 7.34
N VAL A 138 -4.64 -25.47 8.27
CA VAL A 138 -4.72 -24.63 9.47
C VAL A 138 -3.40 -24.63 10.26
N ASP A 139 -2.80 -25.81 10.44
CA ASP A 139 -1.52 -25.95 11.15
C ASP A 139 -0.35 -25.29 10.41
N GLN A 140 -0.29 -25.44 9.08
CA GLN A 140 0.75 -24.79 8.27
C GLN A 140 0.62 -23.27 8.31
N ARG A 141 -0.61 -22.75 8.18
CA ARG A 141 -0.90 -21.33 8.30
C ARG A 141 -0.48 -20.80 9.67
N ARG A 142 -0.84 -21.51 10.75
CA ARG A 142 -0.50 -21.10 12.12
C ARG A 142 1.01 -21.05 12.33
N ARG A 143 1.74 -22.10 11.96
CA ARG A 143 3.21 -22.12 12.09
C ARG A 143 3.88 -21.00 11.31
N LEU A 144 3.42 -20.76 10.08
CA LEU A 144 3.94 -19.67 9.25
C LEU A 144 3.65 -18.29 9.87
N LEU A 145 2.44 -18.09 10.38
CA LEU A 145 2.06 -16.86 11.07
C LEU A 145 2.95 -16.65 12.29
N ASP A 146 3.00 -17.63 13.20
CA ASP A 146 3.79 -17.56 14.43
C ASP A 146 5.27 -17.26 14.14
N SER A 147 5.87 -17.93 13.14
CA SER A 147 7.28 -17.66 12.76
C SER A 147 7.47 -16.26 12.19
N THR A 148 6.57 -15.78 11.33
CA THR A 148 6.73 -14.46 10.70
C THR A 148 6.50 -13.31 11.67
N LEU A 149 5.61 -13.49 12.65
CA LEU A 149 5.37 -12.50 13.69
C LEU A 149 6.52 -12.44 14.68
N ALA A 150 7.12 -13.58 15.06
CA ALA A 150 8.32 -13.61 15.89
C ALA A 150 9.50 -12.87 15.23
N GLU A 151 9.74 -13.06 13.92
CA GLU A 151 10.77 -12.31 13.19
C GLU A 151 10.56 -10.79 13.21
N ALA A 152 9.31 -10.32 13.32
CA ALA A 152 9.01 -8.89 13.40
C ALA A 152 9.41 -8.28 14.75
N GLU A 153 9.63 -9.12 15.78
CA GLU A 153 10.09 -8.68 17.10
C GLU A 153 11.60 -8.48 17.14
N ASP A 154 12.35 -9.23 16.32
CA ASP A 154 13.81 -9.20 16.30
C ASP A 154 14.35 -8.12 15.37
N HIS A 155 13.67 -7.88 14.24
CA HIS A 155 14.16 -6.96 13.20
C HIS A 155 13.06 -6.09 12.59
N HIS A 156 13.41 -4.83 12.31
CA HIS A 156 12.64 -4.00 11.38
C HIS A 156 13.00 -4.38 9.95
N GLN A 157 12.04 -4.94 9.21
CA GLN A 157 12.25 -5.42 7.84
C GLN A 157 11.51 -4.56 6.81
N PHE A 158 12.20 -4.28 5.70
CA PHE A 158 11.64 -3.55 4.57
C PHE A 158 11.83 -4.32 3.27
N TYR A 159 10.78 -4.38 2.45
CA TYR A 159 10.87 -4.78 1.07
C TYR A 159 11.02 -3.55 0.19
N VAL A 160 12.18 -3.40 -0.47
CA VAL A 160 12.54 -2.20 -1.23
C VAL A 160 12.72 -2.54 -2.71
N ALA A 161 12.05 -1.80 -3.59
CA ALA A 161 12.23 -1.86 -5.03
C ALA A 161 12.75 -0.50 -5.54
N LEU A 162 13.97 -0.51 -6.08
CA LEU A 162 14.74 0.66 -6.44
C LEU A 162 14.99 0.68 -7.96
N TYR A 163 14.86 1.87 -8.54
CA TYR A 163 15.21 2.18 -9.92
C TYR A 163 16.10 3.42 -9.93
N GLY A 164 17.01 3.48 -10.89
CA GLY A 164 17.78 4.67 -11.22
C GLY A 164 18.54 4.41 -12.51
N THR A 165 18.87 5.48 -13.23
CA THR A 165 19.41 5.40 -14.59
C THR A 165 20.75 4.66 -14.66
N ASN A 166 21.57 4.77 -13.60
CA ASN A 166 22.85 4.06 -13.50
C ASN A 166 22.75 2.80 -12.62
N TRP A 167 22.77 1.63 -13.26
CA TRP A 167 22.65 0.34 -12.56
C TRP A 167 23.77 0.05 -11.55
N ARG A 168 24.97 0.62 -11.72
CA ARG A 168 26.11 0.38 -10.81
C ARG A 168 25.89 1.09 -9.49
N TRP A 169 25.44 2.34 -9.55
CA TRP A 169 25.22 3.19 -8.37
C TRP A 169 23.97 2.81 -7.59
N THR A 170 23.03 2.09 -8.21
CA THR A 170 21.82 1.58 -7.58
C THR A 170 22.00 0.18 -6.97
N ASP A 171 23.23 -0.35 -6.90
CA ASP A 171 23.51 -1.60 -6.18
C ASP A 171 23.76 -1.35 -4.70
N LEU A 172 22.78 -1.61 -3.83
CA LEU A 172 22.97 -1.40 -2.38
C LEU A 172 23.95 -2.39 -1.75
N ASN A 173 24.30 -3.48 -2.43
CA ASN A 173 25.21 -4.51 -1.91
C ASN A 173 26.67 -4.25 -2.26
N LYS A 174 26.97 -3.19 -3.01
CA LYS A 174 28.32 -2.84 -3.41
C LYS A 174 28.86 -1.69 -2.57
N PRO A 175 30.15 -1.71 -2.21
CA PRO A 175 30.77 -0.58 -1.51
C PRO A 175 30.77 0.70 -2.35
N GLU A 176 30.72 0.57 -3.69
CA GLU A 176 30.60 1.70 -4.63
C GLU A 176 29.14 2.12 -4.90
N SER A 177 28.19 1.71 -4.05
CA SER A 177 26.82 2.18 -4.14
C SER A 177 26.79 3.71 -4.05
N GLY A 178 25.95 4.34 -4.88
CA GLY A 178 25.70 5.77 -4.79
C GLY A 178 24.84 6.14 -3.58
N TRP A 179 24.26 5.15 -2.90
CA TRP A 179 23.23 5.36 -1.87
C TRP A 179 23.55 4.58 -0.58
N LEU A 180 23.57 5.31 0.53
CA LEU A 180 23.57 4.76 1.89
C LEU A 180 22.14 4.74 2.42
N VAL A 181 21.71 3.57 2.91
CA VAL A 181 20.38 3.38 3.49
C VAL A 181 20.45 3.43 5.01
N ARG A 182 19.56 4.21 5.62
CA ARG A 182 19.48 4.40 7.08
C ARG A 182 18.04 4.39 7.54
N LEU A 183 17.78 3.76 8.69
CA LEU A 183 16.52 3.90 9.41
C LEU A 183 16.62 5.18 10.25
N ILE A 184 15.63 6.06 10.12
CA ILE A 184 15.59 7.37 10.78
C ILE A 184 14.25 7.56 11.50
N ASP A 185 14.21 8.43 12.50
CA ASP A 185 12.98 8.91 13.14
C ASP A 185 12.99 10.44 13.36
N ASP A 186 11.86 10.97 13.84
CA ASP A 186 11.71 12.42 14.06
C ASP A 186 12.40 12.96 15.32
N VAL A 187 12.93 12.06 16.16
CA VAL A 187 13.73 12.40 17.34
C VAL A 187 15.21 12.54 16.96
N GLY A 188 15.58 12.13 15.74
CA GLY A 188 16.93 12.24 15.19
C GLY A 188 17.77 10.97 15.38
N SER A 189 17.16 9.84 15.75
CA SER A 189 17.84 8.56 15.76
C SER A 189 18.15 8.11 14.33
N GLU A 190 19.35 7.56 14.13
CA GLU A 190 19.80 7.05 12.84
C GLU A 190 20.49 5.70 13.02
N THR A 191 19.98 4.67 12.33
CA THR A 191 20.44 3.28 12.49
C THR A 191 20.90 2.69 11.16
N ALA A 192 22.05 2.00 11.20
CA ALA A 192 22.58 1.23 10.07
C ALA A 192 21.77 -0.06 9.86
N PRO A 193 21.63 -0.55 8.61
CA PRO A 193 21.08 -1.89 8.40
C PRO A 193 22.07 -2.95 8.92
N GLU A 194 21.53 -4.00 9.53
CA GLU A 194 22.28 -5.22 9.87
C GLU A 194 22.52 -6.07 8.62
N GLU A 195 21.55 -6.08 7.72
CA GLU A 195 21.58 -6.93 6.53
C GLU A 195 20.86 -6.26 5.35
N ILE A 196 21.50 -6.33 4.17
CA ILE A 196 20.90 -5.96 2.87
C ILE A 196 20.99 -7.16 1.93
N VAL A 197 19.84 -7.80 1.66
CA VAL A 197 19.76 -8.99 0.81
C VAL A 197 19.11 -8.65 -0.52
N ALA A 198 19.86 -8.74 -1.61
CA ALA A 198 19.33 -8.57 -2.96
C ALA A 198 18.46 -9.78 -3.37
N ILE A 199 17.21 -9.52 -3.77
CA ILE A 199 16.34 -10.53 -4.39
C ILE A 199 16.64 -10.58 -5.88
N ARG A 200 17.53 -11.50 -6.27
CA ARG A 200 17.92 -11.67 -7.67
C ARG A 200 16.76 -12.28 -8.47
N LYS A 201 16.41 -11.63 -9.58
CA LYS A 201 15.37 -12.07 -10.53
C LYS A 201 14.00 -12.26 -9.85
N PRO A 202 13.36 -11.17 -9.38
CA PRO A 202 12.04 -11.26 -8.74
C PRO A 202 11.03 -11.94 -9.68
N GLY A 203 10.43 -13.01 -9.17
CA GLY A 203 9.61 -13.95 -9.93
C GLY A 203 8.11 -13.65 -9.81
N ALA A 204 7.30 -14.68 -10.04
CA ALA A 204 5.85 -14.58 -9.93
C ALA A 204 5.42 -14.21 -8.50
N ILE A 205 6.03 -14.83 -7.49
CA ILE A 205 5.70 -14.61 -6.08
C ILE A 205 5.88 -13.13 -5.71
N GLU A 206 7.07 -12.56 -5.97
CA GLU A 206 7.35 -11.17 -5.67
C GLU A 206 6.39 -10.22 -6.38
N ARG A 207 6.05 -10.48 -7.66
CA ARG A 207 5.16 -9.60 -8.42
C ARG A 207 3.69 -9.74 -8.01
N THR A 208 3.28 -10.90 -7.51
CA THR A 208 1.93 -11.12 -6.98
C THR A 208 1.73 -10.37 -5.68
N TYR A 209 2.69 -10.43 -4.77
CA TYR A 209 2.55 -9.83 -3.45
C TYR A 209 3.06 -8.39 -3.39
N PHE A 210 4.09 -8.04 -4.16
CA PHE A 210 4.61 -6.68 -4.27
C PHE A 210 4.48 -6.22 -5.72
N PRO A 211 3.30 -5.73 -6.16
CA PRO A 211 3.01 -5.43 -7.56
C PRO A 211 3.83 -4.26 -8.13
N TYR A 212 4.51 -3.49 -7.28
CA TYR A 212 5.47 -2.47 -7.70
C TYR A 212 6.83 -3.06 -8.11
N THR A 213 7.04 -4.36 -7.96
CA THR A 213 8.22 -5.08 -8.41
C THR A 213 8.16 -5.33 -9.91
N SER A 214 9.24 -4.98 -10.61
CA SER A 214 9.38 -5.17 -12.05
C SER A 214 10.78 -5.67 -12.43
N PRO A 215 10.97 -6.22 -13.64
CA PRO A 215 12.30 -6.62 -14.12
C PRO A 215 13.32 -5.47 -14.16
N TRP A 216 12.86 -4.23 -14.20
CA TRP A 216 13.67 -3.02 -14.31
C TRP A 216 14.08 -2.45 -12.95
N ARG A 217 13.47 -2.96 -11.86
CA ARG A 217 13.75 -2.54 -10.50
C ARG A 217 14.63 -3.55 -9.80
N ARG A 218 15.64 -3.07 -9.08
CA ARG A 218 16.43 -3.89 -8.16
C ARG A 218 15.69 -4.01 -6.86
N VAL A 219 15.59 -5.23 -6.35
CA VAL A 219 14.78 -5.54 -5.18
C VAL A 219 15.66 -6.01 -4.06
N TYR A 220 15.40 -5.51 -2.86
CA TYR A 220 16.13 -5.82 -1.64
C TYR A 220 15.18 -6.12 -0.49
N ARG A 221 15.57 -7.04 0.39
CA ARG A 221 15.11 -7.06 1.78
C ARG A 221 16.18 -6.41 2.64
N ILE A 222 15.78 -5.42 3.41
CA ILE A 222 16.67 -4.67 4.30
C ILE A 222 16.21 -4.91 5.73
N ARG A 223 17.13 -5.28 6.61
CA ARG A 223 16.87 -5.51 8.04
C ARG A 223 17.65 -4.53 8.88
N PHE A 224 16.97 -3.97 9.88
CA PHE A 224 17.55 -3.13 10.92
C PHE A 224 17.31 -3.77 12.29
N PRO A 225 18.20 -3.52 13.27
CA PRO A 225 17.95 -3.93 14.64
C PRO A 225 16.68 -3.25 15.16
N VAL A 226 15.94 -3.90 16.06
CA VAL A 226 14.90 -3.21 16.86
C VAL A 226 15.53 -2.42 18.01
N THR A 227 16.72 -2.81 18.44
CA THR A 227 17.45 -2.19 19.55
C THR A 227 18.89 -1.87 19.15
N THR A 228 19.39 -0.69 19.49
CA THR A 228 20.77 -0.29 19.27
C THR A 228 21.73 -1.13 20.13
N SER A 229 23.03 -1.03 19.87
CA SER A 229 24.07 -1.63 20.72
C SER A 229 24.03 -1.13 22.18
N GLU A 230 23.38 0.01 22.42
CA GLU A 230 23.23 0.63 23.75
C GLU A 230 21.92 0.22 24.45
N GLY A 231 21.11 -0.66 23.85
CA GLY A 231 19.86 -1.12 24.44
C GLY A 231 18.66 -0.18 24.21
N GLN A 232 18.83 0.88 23.42
CA GLN A 232 17.74 1.82 23.09
C GLN A 232 16.95 1.34 21.85
N PRO A 233 15.62 1.54 21.79
CA PRO A 233 14.87 1.19 20.59
C PRO A 233 15.34 2.04 19.40
N THR A 234 15.46 1.43 18.22
CA THR A 234 15.95 2.12 17.01
C THR A 234 14.88 3.00 16.36
N ILE A 235 13.61 2.73 16.65
CA ILE A 235 12.48 3.65 16.44
C ILE A 235 12.05 4.12 17.83
N SER A 236 12.20 5.41 18.14
CA SER A 236 11.83 5.94 19.44
C SER A 236 10.35 5.70 19.76
N LYS A 237 10.04 5.37 21.02
CA LYS A 237 8.65 5.21 21.49
C LYS A 237 7.84 6.51 21.42
N GLY A 238 8.51 7.65 21.46
CA GLY A 238 7.90 8.97 21.31
C GLY A 238 7.91 9.50 19.88
N ALA A 239 8.38 8.71 18.91
CA ALA A 239 8.48 9.15 17.54
C ALA A 239 7.09 9.41 16.94
N ARG A 240 6.94 10.52 16.22
CA ARG A 240 5.74 10.81 15.42
C ARG A 240 5.83 10.23 14.03
N TRP A 241 7.03 9.97 13.54
CA TRP A 241 7.26 9.25 12.30
C TRP A 241 8.60 8.53 12.36
N PHE A 242 8.69 7.47 11.56
CA PHE A 242 9.94 6.81 11.24
C PHE A 242 10.08 6.70 9.72
N GLY A 243 11.29 6.46 9.23
CA GLY A 243 11.53 6.49 7.81
C GLY A 243 12.79 5.77 7.35
N LEU A 244 12.85 5.54 6.04
CA LEU A 244 14.05 5.11 5.35
C LEU A 244 14.64 6.28 4.60
N ARG A 245 15.91 6.58 4.88
CA ARG A 245 16.69 7.57 4.15
C ARG A 245 17.66 6.89 3.21
N PHE A 246 17.67 7.37 1.97
CA PHE A 246 18.64 7.05 0.94
C PHE A 246 19.47 8.30 0.70
N ALA A 247 20.73 8.31 1.12
CA ALA A 247 21.62 9.47 1.00
C ALA A 247 22.85 9.15 0.15
N GLY A 248 23.22 10.06 -0.72
CA GLY A 248 24.32 9.90 -1.68
C GLY A 248 24.94 11.23 -2.08
N ALA A 249 26.03 11.19 -2.83
CA ALA A 249 26.70 12.41 -3.33
C ALA A 249 25.78 13.26 -4.23
N GLN A 250 24.77 12.66 -4.84
CA GLN A 250 23.84 13.31 -5.76
C GLN A 250 22.58 13.88 -5.06
N GLY A 251 22.43 13.65 -3.75
CA GLY A 251 21.28 14.13 -2.98
C GLY A 251 20.80 13.12 -1.94
N ASN A 252 19.59 13.32 -1.45
CA ASN A 252 18.95 12.37 -0.55
C ASN A 252 17.45 12.25 -0.88
N GLN A 253 16.88 11.11 -0.50
CA GLN A 253 15.45 10.85 -0.54
C GLN A 253 15.04 10.13 0.74
N GLU A 254 13.91 10.54 1.31
CA GLU A 254 13.34 9.93 2.50
C GLU A 254 11.95 9.37 2.23
N LEU A 255 11.63 8.26 2.87
CA LEU A 255 10.30 7.63 2.89
C LEU A 255 9.81 7.62 4.33
N HIS A 256 8.72 8.30 4.64
CA HIS A 256 8.22 8.45 6.01
C HIS A 256 6.89 7.70 6.22
N TRP A 257 6.76 7.15 7.42
CA TRP A 257 5.52 6.57 7.96
C TRP A 257 5.14 7.32 9.23
N ASP A 258 4.07 8.11 9.14
CA ASP A 258 3.49 8.81 10.29
C ASP A 258 2.90 7.80 11.28
N ILE A 259 3.31 7.87 12.53
CA ILE A 259 2.83 7.01 13.61
C ILE A 259 1.60 7.66 14.23
N GLU A 260 0.50 6.91 14.29
CA GLU A 260 -0.67 7.27 15.08
C GLU A 260 -0.32 7.11 16.57
N GLN A 261 -0.47 8.19 17.33
CA GLN A 261 -0.24 8.19 18.77
C GLN A 261 -1.46 7.65 19.49
N ASP A 262 -1.24 6.73 20.43
CA ASP A 262 -2.28 6.31 21.38
C ASP A 262 -2.44 7.46 22.41
N GLU A 263 -3.45 8.32 22.24
CA GLU A 263 -3.86 9.32 23.25
C GLU A 263 -4.44 8.69 24.52
#